data_AF-Q05T24-F1
#
_entry.id   AF-Q05T24-F1
#
_cell.length_a   1.000
_cell.length_b   1.000
_cell.length_c   1.000
_cell.angle_alpha   90.00
_cell.angle_beta   90.00
_cell.angle_gamma   90.00
#
_symmetry.space_group_name_H-M   'P 1'
#
loop_
_entity.id
_entity.type
_entity.pdbx_description
1 polymer ?
#
loop_
_entity_poly.entity_id
_entity_poly.type
_entity_poly.pdbx_seq_one_letter_code
_entity_poly.pdbx_strand_id
1 'polypeptide(L)'
;MSTEVVGYIVNLLGVISSALEIYFYVLLIRVLLSWFPNLDQGNPVVSTLMSITDPYLNAFRGIIPPLGGLDLSALLAFIALNVLQWALGNAQMALLNPAIYG
;
A
#
# COMPACT_ATOMS: atom_id res chain seq x y z
N MET A 1 30.93 1.33 -1.41
CA MET A 1 30.15 0.08 -1.47
C MET A 1 30.30 -0.49 -2.87
N SER A 2 30.52 -1.79 -3.07
CA SER A 2 30.64 -2.33 -4.44
C SER A 2 29.30 -2.24 -5.17
N THR A 3 29.34 -2.05 -6.49
CA THR A 3 28.15 -1.94 -7.37
C THR A 3 27.22 -3.14 -7.27
N GLU A 4 27.76 -4.31 -6.94
CA GLU A 4 26.99 -5.54 -6.71
C GLU A 4 26.07 -5.43 -5.48
N VAL A 5 26.61 -4.96 -4.36
CA VAL A 5 25.84 -4.79 -3.10
C VAL A 5 24.67 -3.83 -3.32
N VAL A 6 24.91 -2.77 -4.08
CA VAL A 6 23.89 -1.80 -4.48
C VAL A 6 22.79 -2.45 -5.29
N GLY A 7 23.18 -3.23 -6.30
CA GLY A 7 22.23 -3.94 -7.16
C GLY A 7 21.31 -4.82 -6.34
N TYR A 8 21.83 -5.55 -5.36
CA TYR A 8 21.01 -6.35 -4.45
C TYR A 8 20.02 -5.51 -3.64
N ILE A 9 20.44 -4.35 -3.12
CA ILE A 9 19.56 -3.45 -2.36
C ILE A 9 18.46 -2.89 -3.26
N VAL A 10 18.80 -2.40 -4.46
CA VAL A 10 17.83 -1.84 -5.40
C VAL A 10 16.80 -2.89 -5.83
N ASN A 11 17.24 -4.13 -6.08
CA ASN A 11 16.35 -5.23 -6.41
C ASN A 11 15.40 -5.56 -5.25
N LEU A 12 15.90 -5.61 -4.01
CA LEU A 12 15.07 -5.82 -2.83
C LEU A 12 14.02 -4.71 -2.67
N LEU A 13 14.42 -3.45 -2.81
CA LEU A 13 13.48 -2.32 -2.78
C LEU A 13 12.45 -2.40 -3.91
N GLY A 14 12.83 -2.93 -5.08
CA GLY A 14 11.93 -3.14 -6.21
C GLY A 14 10.85 -4.16 -5.91
N VAL A 15 11.22 -5.30 -5.31
CA VAL A 15 10.25 -6.32 -4.86
C VAL A 15 9.26 -5.73 -3.85
N ILE A 16 9.75 -4.92 -2.90
CA ILE A 16 8.89 -4.25 -1.91
C ILE A 16 7.94 -3.26 -2.61
N SER A 17 8.44 -2.47 -3.55
CA SER A 17 7.62 -1.53 -4.32
C SER A 17 6.50 -2.25 -5.07
N SER A 18 6.81 -3.35 -5.77
CA SER A 18 5.79 -4.15 -6.47
C SER A 18 4.77 -4.77 -5.51
N ALA A 19 5.21 -5.23 -4.33
CA ALA A 19 4.29 -5.76 -3.32
C ALA A 19 3.32 -4.70 -2.79
N LEU A 20 3.80 -3.47 -2.56
CA LEU A 20 2.96 -2.34 -2.14
C LEU A 20 1.98 -1.91 -3.23
N GLU A 21 2.37 -1.98 -4.50
CA GLU A 21 1.49 -1.72 -5.64
C GLU A 21 0.37 -2.76 -5.73
N ILE A 22 0.69 -4.06 -5.60
CA ILE A 22 -0.32 -5.12 -5.53
C ILE A 22 -1.26 -4.87 -4.34
N TYR A 23 -0.72 -4.53 -3.18
CA TYR A 23 -1.51 -4.23 -1.99
C TYR A 23 -2.41 -3.01 -2.19
N PHE A 24 -1.96 -1.98 -2.92
CA PHE A 24 -2.78 -0.83 -3.31
C PHE A 24 -4.02 -1.27 -4.09
N TYR A 25 -3.86 -2.15 -5.09
CA TYR A 25 -5.00 -2.65 -5.86
C TYR A 25 -5.92 -3.53 -5.03
N VAL A 26 -5.38 -4.36 -4.13
CA VAL A 26 -6.18 -5.16 -3.18
C VAL A 26 -7.02 -4.25 -2.28
N LEU A 27 -6.43 -3.17 -1.76
CA LEU A 27 -7.12 -2.17 -0.95
C LEU A 27 -8.17 -1.41 -1.77
N LEU A 28 -7.86 -1.06 -3.02
CA LEU A 28 -8.79 -0.42 -3.95
C LEU A 28 -10.02 -1.30 -4.17
N ILE A 29 -9.82 -2.57 -4.49
CA ILE A 29 -10.92 -3.53 -4.65
C ILE A 29 -11.74 -3.60 -3.36
N ARG A 30 -11.11 -3.73 -2.19
CA ARG A 30 -11.82 -3.78 -0.90
C ARG A 30 -12.72 -2.55 -0.68
N VAL A 31 -12.20 -1.36 -0.97
CA VAL A 31 -12.92 -0.09 -0.76
C VAL A 31 -14.07 0.03 -1.75
N LEU A 32 -13.85 -0.34 -3.02
CA LEU A 32 -14.93 -0.40 -4.01
C LEU A 32 -16.02 -1.38 -3.61
N LEU A 33 -15.67 -2.57 -3.12
CA LEU A 33 -16.63 -3.56 -2.61
C LEU A 33 -17.41 -3.03 -1.39
N SER A 34 -16.81 -2.17 -0.56
CA SER A 34 -17.48 -1.56 0.59
C SER A 34 -18.67 -0.66 0.20
N TRP A 35 -18.68 -0.13 -1.04
CA TRP A 35 -19.77 0.72 -1.54
C TRP A 35 -21.01 -0.08 -1.96
N PHE A 36 -20.91 -1.41 -2.01
CA PHE A 36 -22.02 -2.30 -2.33
C PHE A 36 -22.50 -3.01 -1.06
N PRO A 37 -23.43 -2.41 -0.29
CA PRO A 37 -23.87 -2.96 1.00
C PRO A 37 -24.58 -4.32 0.90
N ASN A 38 -25.03 -4.70 -0.31
CA ASN A 38 -25.71 -5.98 -0.57
C ASN A 38 -24.76 -7.15 -0.86
N LEU A 39 -23.43 -6.92 -0.87
CA LEU A 39 -22.47 -8.00 -1.10
C LEU A 39 -22.39 -8.93 0.11
N ASP A 40 -22.35 -10.24 -0.16
CA ASP A 40 -22.18 -11.26 0.86
C ASP A 40 -20.76 -11.19 1.44
N GLN A 41 -20.66 -10.68 2.68
CA GLN A 41 -19.41 -10.60 3.43
C GLN A 41 -18.90 -12.00 3.84
N GLY A 42 -19.76 -13.02 3.83
CA GLY A 42 -19.41 -14.42 4.05
C GLY A 42 -18.72 -15.08 2.86
N ASN A 43 -18.69 -14.43 1.70
CA ASN A 43 -17.96 -14.94 0.55
C ASN A 43 -16.46 -15.11 0.88
N PRO A 44 -15.85 -16.28 0.59
CA PRO A 44 -14.43 -16.53 0.90
C PRO A 44 -13.47 -15.48 0.32
N VAL A 45 -13.77 -14.93 -0.85
CA VAL A 45 -12.96 -13.88 -1.49
C VAL A 45 -13.06 -12.58 -0.71
N VAL A 46 -14.28 -12.14 -0.38
CA VAL A 46 -14.53 -10.88 0.33
C VAL A 46 -13.95 -10.93 1.75
N SER A 47 -14.20 -12.03 2.47
CA SER A 47 -13.66 -12.23 3.82
C SER A 47 -12.13 -12.30 3.85
N THR A 48 -11.49 -12.89 2.83
CA THR A 48 -10.03 -12.87 2.69
C THR A 48 -9.50 -11.46 2.41
N LEU A 49 -10.16 -10.70 1.54
CA LEU A 49 -9.79 -9.29 1.30
C LEU A 49 -9.90 -8.47 2.59
N MET A 50 -10.98 -8.66 3.36
CA MET A 50 -11.18 -8.02 4.66
C MET A 50 -10.07 -8.40 5.64
N SER A 51 -9.73 -9.68 5.78
CA SER A 51 -8.70 -10.10 6.73
C SER A 51 -7.31 -9.54 6.42
N ILE A 52 -7.00 -9.33 5.13
CA ILE A 52 -5.74 -8.74 4.68
C ILE A 52 -5.72 -7.21 4.87
N THR A 53 -6.83 -6.53 4.56
CA THR A 53 -6.88 -5.05 4.48
C THR A 53 -7.37 -4.38 5.76
N ASP A 54 -8.20 -5.04 6.56
CA ASP A 54 -8.79 -4.46 7.77
C ASP A 54 -7.75 -4.08 8.83
N PRO A 55 -6.68 -4.87 9.12
CA PRO A 55 -5.66 -4.45 10.08
C PRO A 55 -5.01 -3.11 9.71
N TYR A 56 -4.77 -2.89 8.42
CA TYR A 56 -4.23 -1.62 7.91
C TYR A 56 -5.25 -0.49 7.99
N LEU A 57 -6.49 -0.73 7.52
CA LEU A 57 -7.56 0.26 7.59
C LEU A 57 -7.90 0.65 9.04
N ASN A 58 -7.86 -0.31 9.97
CA ASN A 58 -8.10 -0.12 11.40
C ASN A 58 -7.11 0.84 12.04
N ALA A 59 -5.85 0.88 11.57
CA ALA A 59 -4.87 1.85 12.06
C ALA A 59 -5.25 3.30 11.72
N PHE A 60 -6.10 3.51 10.71
CA PHE A 60 -6.62 4.82 10.33
C PHE A 60 -8.06 5.07 10.81
N ARG A 61 -8.76 4.04 11.28
CA ARG A 61 -10.14 4.16 11.76
C ARG A 61 -10.20 5.06 12.99
N GLY A 62 -11.16 5.99 12.98
CA GLY A 62 -11.38 6.91 14.09
C GLY A 62 -10.46 8.13 14.13
N ILE A 63 -9.49 8.25 13.21
CA ILE A 63 -8.71 9.49 13.05
C ILE A 63 -9.61 10.62 12.54
N ILE A 64 -10.48 10.31 11.59
CA ILE A 64 -11.44 11.25 11.01
C ILE A 64 -12.85 10.69 11.21
N PRO A 65 -13.81 11.49 11.74
CA PRO A 65 -15.20 11.07 11.83
C PRO A 65 -15.75 10.66 10.44
N PRO A 66 -16.55 9.60 10.33
CA PRO A 66 -17.15 9.20 9.06
C PRO A 66 -18.07 10.33 8.54
N LEU A 67 -17.90 10.73 7.29
CA LEU A 67 -18.75 11.73 6.62
C LEU A 67 -19.70 11.01 5.66
N GLY A 68 -21.00 11.08 5.92
CA GLY A 68 -22.03 10.57 5.01
C GLY A 68 -21.98 9.04 4.76
N GLY A 69 -21.48 8.26 5.73
CA GLY A 69 -21.36 6.81 5.59
C GLY A 69 -20.16 6.33 4.76
N LEU A 70 -19.33 7.25 4.24
CA LEU A 70 -18.07 6.92 3.57
C LEU A 70 -16.94 6.74 4.58
N ASP A 71 -16.15 5.69 4.39
CA ASP A 71 -14.97 5.42 5.19
C ASP A 71 -13.80 6.32 4.75
N LEU A 72 -13.65 7.47 5.41
CA LEU A 72 -12.53 8.38 5.18
C LEU A 72 -11.18 7.79 5.61
N SER A 73 -11.19 6.75 6.45
CA SER A 73 -9.99 6.01 6.82
C SER A 73 -9.34 5.40 5.57
N ALA A 74 -10.14 4.98 4.59
CA ALA A 74 -9.63 4.46 3.32
C ALA A 74 -8.84 5.51 2.54
N LEU A 75 -9.31 6.76 2.50
CA LEU A 75 -8.60 7.85 1.81
C LEU A 75 -7.23 8.09 2.46
N LEU A 76 -7.20 8.19 3.79
CA LEU A 76 -5.95 8.39 4.52
C LEU A 76 -4.98 7.21 4.34
N ALA A 77 -5.52 5.99 4.33
CA ALA A 77 -4.78 4.77 4.08
C ALA A 77 -4.15 4.76 2.66
N PHE A 78 -4.86 5.23 1.64
CA PHE A 78 -4.30 5.39 0.28
C PHE A 78 -3.22 6.47 0.23
N ILE A 79 -3.42 7.60 0.90
CA ILE A 79 -2.41 8.67 0.95
C ILE A 79 -1.13 8.14 1.58
N ALA A 80 -1.22 7.48 2.74
CA ALA A 80 -0.07 6.89 3.41
C ALA A 80 0.67 5.88 2.52
N LEU A 81 -0.07 5.02 1.81
CA LEU A 81 0.50 4.03 0.91
C LEU A 81 1.19 4.66 -0.31
N ASN A 82 0.63 5.74 -0.87
CA ASN A 82 1.23 6.49 -1.97
C ASN A 82 2.51 7.22 -1.53
N VAL A 83 2.50 7.84 -0.35
CA VAL A 83 3.70 8.49 0.22
C VAL A 83 4.82 7.47 0.42
N LEU A 84 4.49 6.27 0.92
CA LEU A 84 5.46 5.20 1.07
C LEU A 84 6.06 4.74 -0.27
N GLN A 85 5.22 4.53 -1.29
CA GLN A 85 5.68 4.18 -2.64
C GLN A 85 6.57 5.27 -3.24
N TRP A 86 6.19 6.55 -3.11
CA TRP A 86 6.99 7.67 -3.57
C TRP A 86 8.35 7.73 -2.86
N ALA A 87 8.38 7.54 -1.53
CA ALA A 87 9.63 7.54 -0.77
C ALA A 87 10.56 6.40 -1.20
N LEU A 88 10.01 5.19 -1.42
CA LEU A 88 10.78 4.04 -1.91
C LEU A 88 11.36 4.29 -3.30
N GLY A 89 10.56 4.84 -4.23
CA GLY A 89 11.03 5.18 -5.57
C GLY A 89 12.19 6.19 -5.55
N ASN A 90 12.10 7.23 -4.72
CA ASN A 90 13.20 8.19 -4.55
C ASN A 90 14.45 7.53 -3.93
N ALA A 91 14.28 6.64 -2.96
CA ALA A 91 15.39 5.91 -2.36
C ALA A 91 16.10 5.01 -3.40
N GLN A 92 15.34 4.31 -4.25
CA GLN A 92 15.91 3.52 -5.35
C GLN A 92 16.68 4.40 -6.33
N MET A 93 16.11 5.54 -6.75
CA MET A 93 16.78 6.46 -7.67
C MET A 93 18.06 7.05 -7.06
N ALA A 94 18.06 7.38 -5.77
CA ALA A 94 19.25 7.85 -5.07
C ALA A 94 20.34 6.77 -5.03
N LEU A 95 19.97 5.52 -4.80
CA LEU A 95 20.89 4.38 -4.81
C LEU A 95 21.36 3.99 -6.22
N LEU A 96 20.70 4.44 -7.28
CA LEU A 96 21.19 4.24 -8.65
C LEU A 96 22.15 5.34 -9.11
N ASN A 97 22.33 6.40 -8.31
CA ASN A 97 23.25 7.48 -8.63
C ASN A 97 24.72 7.00 -8.60
N PRO A 98 25.46 7.05 -9.72
CA PRO A 98 26.85 6.60 -9.78
C PRO A 98 27.77 7.34 -8.81
N ALA A 99 27.43 8.56 -8.40
CA ALA A 99 28.20 9.35 -7.43
C ALA A 99 28.27 8.72 -6.03
N ILE A 100 27.41 7.74 -5.71
CA ILE A 100 27.41 7.02 -4.44
C ILE A 100 28.46 5.89 -4.42
N TYR A 101 28.97 5.48 -5.58
CA TYR A 101 29.89 4.34 -5.75
C TYR A 101 31.24 4.70 -6.37
N GLY A 102 31.46 5.98 -6.66
CA GLY A 102 32.74 6.54 -7.09
C GLY A 102 33.73 6.71 -5.94
#